data_AF-A0A8J8AYE3-F1
#
_entry.id   AF-A0A8J8AYE3-F1
#
_cell.length_a   1.000
_cell.length_b   1.000
_cell.length_c   1.000
_cell.angle_alpha   90.00
_cell.angle_beta   90.00
_cell.angle_gamma   90.00
#
_symmetry.space_group_name_H-M   'P 1'
#
loop_
_entity.id
_entity.type
_entity.pdbx_description
1 polymer ?
#
loop_
_entity_poly.entity_id
_entity_poly.type
_entity_poly.pdbx_seq_one_letter_code
_entity_poly.pdbx_strand_id
1 'polypeptide(L)'
;MAAAQGNRTMRVLGLLLLLGAAGGAHHWWGMRAEAAAQARLASGPNGFVEVMMPPGTRPGTVVVLAPVNCPSEAARRADALAAALSRQGIPTVRSSRYEVDLVDPTPAQIAAVQQAATVMRGEIPAVFLDGAGAANPTLAEVVAEYRRTRR
;
A
#
# COMPACT_ATOMS: atom_id res chain seq x y z
N MET A 1 42.20 21.88 45.66
CA MET A 1 40.90 21.20 45.49
C MET A 1 40.35 21.51 44.10
N ALA A 2 40.75 20.78 43.05
CA ALA A 2 40.30 21.07 41.67
C ALA A 2 40.07 19.83 40.79
N ALA A 3 40.46 18.62 41.23
CA ALA A 3 40.37 17.41 40.40
C ALA A 3 39.02 16.69 40.46
N ALA A 4 38.15 17.01 41.44
CA ALA A 4 36.86 16.33 41.61
C ALA A 4 35.74 16.90 40.72
N GLN A 5 35.91 18.12 40.19
CA GLN A 5 34.89 18.84 39.43
C GLN A 5 34.69 18.21 38.03
N GLY A 6 35.78 17.89 37.32
CA GLY A 6 35.75 17.44 35.93
C GLY A 6 35.11 16.06 35.69
N ASN A 7 35.27 15.13 36.63
CA ASN A 7 34.65 13.81 36.59
C ASN A 7 33.12 13.90 36.77
N ARG A 8 32.66 14.75 37.71
CA ARG A 8 31.23 14.96 37.96
C ARG A 8 30.54 15.60 36.76
N THR A 9 31.12 16.62 36.15
CA THR A 9 30.54 17.25 34.95
C THR A 9 30.49 16.29 33.77
N MET A 10 31.54 15.50 33.50
CA MET A 10 31.51 14.48 32.44
C MET A 10 30.46 13.39 32.68
N ARG A 11 30.29 12.94 33.92
CA ARG A 11 29.26 11.93 34.27
C ARG A 11 27.85 12.47 34.15
N VAL A 12 27.61 13.71 34.58
CA VAL A 12 26.31 14.38 34.43
C VAL A 12 26.00 14.63 32.95
N LEU A 13 26.98 15.06 32.16
CA LEU A 13 26.81 15.23 30.72
C LEU A 13 26.51 13.90 30.01
N GLY A 14 27.21 12.82 30.39
CA GLY A 14 26.96 11.49 29.87
C GLY A 14 25.56 10.96 30.19
N LEU A 15 25.06 11.21 31.40
CA LEU A 15 23.70 10.85 31.81
C LEU A 15 22.63 11.62 31.03
N LEU A 16 22.83 12.91 30.78
CA LEU A 16 21.90 13.72 29.99
C LEU A 16 21.83 13.27 28.52
N LEU A 17 22.98 12.92 27.93
CA LEU A 17 23.02 12.36 26.57
C LEU A 17 22.33 10.99 26.48
N LEU A 18 22.53 10.12 27.48
CA LEU A 18 21.85 8.82 27.54
C LEU A 18 20.32 8.98 27.67
N LEU A 19 19.85 9.90 28.52
CA LEU A 19 18.42 10.18 28.67
C LEU A 19 17.82 10.79 27.40
N GLY A 20 18.53 11.71 26.74
CA GLY A 20 18.11 12.28 25.46
C GLY A 20 18.04 11.22 24.35
N ALA A 21 19.03 10.34 24.26
CA ALA A 21 19.04 9.24 23.30
C ALA A 21 17.91 8.23 23.57
N ALA A 22 17.67 7.88 24.83
CA ALA A 22 16.58 6.98 25.22
C ALA A 22 15.20 7.58 24.92
N GLY A 23 14.99 8.87 25.24
CA GLY A 23 13.75 9.58 24.92
C GLY A 23 13.53 9.73 23.42
N GLY A 24 14.58 10.08 22.66
CA GLY A 24 14.53 10.16 21.20
C GLY A 24 14.25 8.81 20.54
N ALA A 25 14.88 7.74 21.02
CA ALA A 25 14.63 6.38 20.53
C ALA A 25 13.20 5.92 20.83
N HIS A 26 12.68 6.18 22.02
CA HIS A 26 11.30 5.82 22.39
C HIS A 26 10.27 6.57 21.54
N HIS A 27 10.46 7.88 21.32
CA HIS A 27 9.58 8.68 20.47
C HIS A 27 9.64 8.23 19.00
N TRP A 28 10.85 7.96 18.49
CA TRP A 28 11.05 7.43 17.14
C TRP A 28 10.40 6.06 16.95
N TRP A 29 10.50 5.16 17.94
CA TRP A 29 9.87 3.85 17.90
C TRP A 29 8.33 3.95 17.93
N GLY A 30 7.79 4.87 18.72
CA GLY A 30 6.34 5.17 18.76
C GLY A 30 5.82 5.62 17.40
N MET A 31 6.47 6.60 16.77
CA MET A 31 6.10 7.08 15.43
C MET A 31 6.15 5.96 14.37
N ARG A 32 7.12 5.03 14.46
CA ARG A 32 7.18 3.87 13.55
C ARG A 32 6.08 2.85 13.82
N ALA A 33 5.73 2.62 15.08
CA ALA A 33 4.63 1.73 15.44
C ALA A 33 3.29 2.27 14.95
N GLU A 34 3.06 3.58 15.11
CA GLU A 34 1.87 4.27 14.61
C GLU A 34 1.82 4.27 13.08
N ALA A 35 2.91 4.60 12.39
CA ALA A 35 2.99 4.51 10.93
C ALA A 35 2.77 3.08 10.42
N ALA A 36 3.28 2.06 11.12
CA ALA A 36 3.07 0.66 10.77
C ALA A 36 1.66 0.16 11.12
N ALA A 37 0.99 0.75 12.10
CA ALA A 37 -0.41 0.49 12.41
C ALA A 37 -1.32 1.17 11.38
N GLN A 38 -1.03 2.41 10.99
CA GLN A 38 -1.72 3.12 9.91
C GLN A 38 -1.51 2.42 8.57
N ALA A 39 -0.31 1.89 8.28
CA ALA A 39 -0.08 1.07 7.09
C ALA A 39 -0.88 -0.24 7.12
N ARG A 40 -1.07 -0.85 8.30
CA ARG A 40 -1.91 -2.05 8.47
C ARG A 40 -3.41 -1.74 8.37
N LEU A 41 -3.84 -0.54 8.78
CA LEU A 41 -5.23 -0.09 8.64
C LEU A 41 -5.50 0.40 7.21
N ALA A 42 -4.50 0.97 6.53
CA ALA A 42 -4.54 1.29 5.11
C ALA A 42 -4.54 0.03 4.24
N SER A 43 -3.85 -1.03 4.68
CA SER A 43 -3.96 -2.38 4.14
C SER A 43 -5.32 -2.97 4.53
N GLY A 44 -6.36 -2.70 3.75
CA GLY A 44 -7.67 -3.30 3.99
C GLY A 44 -7.65 -4.84 3.85
N PRO A 45 -8.80 -5.51 4.00
CA PRO A 45 -8.91 -6.96 3.94
C PRO A 45 -8.19 -7.55 2.72
N ASN A 46 -7.50 -8.67 2.91
CA ASN A 46 -6.80 -9.39 1.84
C ASN A 46 -5.68 -8.58 1.13
N GLY A 47 -5.16 -7.53 1.77
CA GLY A 47 -4.11 -6.69 1.18
C GLY A 47 -4.61 -5.62 0.21
N PHE A 48 -5.94 -5.44 0.11
CA PHE A 48 -6.56 -4.43 -0.73
C PHE A 48 -6.81 -3.14 0.05
N VAL A 49 -6.37 -2.01 -0.49
CA VAL A 49 -6.59 -0.68 0.09
C VAL A 49 -7.74 0.02 -0.64
N GLU A 50 -8.44 0.93 0.03
CA GLU A 50 -9.48 1.73 -0.63
C GLU A 50 -8.85 2.69 -1.65
N VAL A 51 -9.37 2.67 -2.88
CA VAL A 51 -8.83 3.40 -4.02
C VAL A 51 -9.95 3.88 -4.93
N MET A 52 -9.62 4.85 -5.79
CA MET A 52 -10.47 5.18 -6.92
C MET A 52 -10.38 4.08 -7.99
N MET A 53 -11.52 3.66 -8.55
CA MET A 53 -11.54 2.72 -9.66
C MET A 53 -11.19 3.41 -10.98
N PRO A 54 -10.56 2.70 -11.94
CA PRO A 54 -10.47 3.21 -13.31
C PRO A 54 -11.89 3.45 -13.87
N PRO A 55 -12.12 4.57 -14.58
CA PRO A 55 -13.40 4.92 -15.17
C PRO A 55 -13.84 3.87 -16.19
N GLY A 56 -15.15 3.67 -16.30
CA GLY A 56 -15.74 2.66 -17.20
C GLY A 56 -15.60 1.21 -16.73
N THR A 57 -15.01 0.96 -15.55
CA THR A 57 -14.97 -0.39 -14.97
C THR A 57 -16.38 -0.82 -14.55
N ARG A 58 -16.84 -1.97 -15.06
CA ARG A 58 -18.11 -2.55 -14.63
C ARG A 58 -18.00 -3.09 -13.20
N PRO A 59 -19.00 -2.88 -12.33
CA PRO A 59 -19.02 -3.47 -11.00
C PRO A 59 -18.80 -4.99 -11.02
N GLY A 60 -18.01 -5.50 -10.09
CA GLY A 60 -17.64 -6.90 -9.98
C GLY A 60 -16.76 -7.40 -11.12
N THR A 61 -15.95 -6.51 -11.70
CA THR A 61 -14.91 -6.85 -12.67
C THR A 61 -13.53 -6.57 -12.07
N VAL A 62 -12.67 -7.58 -12.07
CA VAL A 62 -11.28 -7.43 -11.66
C VAL A 62 -10.49 -6.79 -12.79
N VAL A 63 -9.84 -5.65 -12.53
CA VAL A 63 -8.97 -4.97 -13.49
C VAL A 63 -7.52 -5.25 -13.12
N VAL A 64 -6.80 -5.98 -13.97
CA VAL A 64 -5.38 -6.31 -13.79
C VAL A 64 -4.54 -5.37 -14.65
N LEU A 65 -3.89 -4.40 -14.00
CA LEU A 65 -3.02 -3.41 -14.60
C LEU A 65 -1.56 -3.85 -14.62
N ALA A 66 -1.01 -3.97 -15.82
CA ALA A 66 0.40 -4.19 -16.05
C ALA A 66 0.81 -3.59 -17.41
N PRO A 67 2.08 -3.23 -17.62
CA PRO A 67 2.58 -2.87 -18.95
C PRO A 67 2.25 -3.98 -19.96
N VAL A 68 1.50 -3.63 -21.03
CA VAL A 68 1.21 -4.56 -22.14
C VAL A 68 2.45 -4.73 -23.01
N ASN A 69 2.62 -5.92 -23.58
CA ASN A 69 3.69 -6.24 -24.55
C ASN A 69 5.12 -6.09 -24.04
N CYS A 70 5.34 -6.16 -22.72
CA CYS A 70 6.69 -6.32 -22.17
C CYS A 70 6.95 -7.82 -21.91
N PRO A 71 8.07 -8.42 -22.37
CA PRO A 71 8.44 -9.80 -22.04
C PRO A 71 8.88 -9.98 -20.57
N SER A 72 8.59 -9.00 -19.71
CA SER A 72 8.99 -8.99 -18.32
C SER A 72 8.26 -10.09 -17.54
N GLU A 73 8.91 -10.55 -16.47
CA GLU A 73 8.31 -11.53 -15.55
C GLU A 73 6.95 -11.05 -15.02
N ALA A 74 6.84 -9.76 -14.75
CA ALA A 74 5.62 -9.16 -14.26
C ALA A 74 4.44 -9.23 -15.23
N ALA A 75 4.67 -9.06 -16.54
CA ALA A 75 3.62 -9.23 -17.53
C ALA A 75 3.10 -10.67 -17.54
N ARG A 76 4.02 -11.65 -17.45
CA ARG A 76 3.66 -13.08 -17.33
C ARG A 76 2.87 -13.37 -16.06
N ARG A 77 3.25 -12.79 -14.92
CA ARG A 77 2.48 -12.93 -13.66
C ARG A 77 1.06 -12.40 -13.82
N ALA A 78 0.92 -11.24 -14.46
CA ALA A 78 -0.36 -10.60 -14.68
C ALA A 78 -1.27 -11.41 -15.63
N ASP A 79 -0.70 -12.00 -16.68
CA ASP A 79 -1.42 -12.87 -17.60
C ASP A 79 -1.82 -14.20 -16.92
N ALA A 80 -0.92 -14.77 -16.12
CA ALA A 80 -1.20 -15.98 -15.36
C ALA A 80 -2.32 -15.74 -14.32
N LEU A 81 -2.29 -14.61 -13.62
CA LEU A 81 -3.33 -14.21 -12.66
C LEU A 81 -4.68 -14.04 -13.36
N ALA A 82 -4.73 -13.27 -14.45
CA ALA A 82 -5.97 -13.06 -15.19
C ALA A 82 -6.55 -14.37 -15.75
N ALA A 83 -5.71 -15.24 -16.32
CA ALA A 83 -6.13 -16.54 -16.80
C ALA A 83 -6.67 -17.42 -15.67
N ALA A 84 -6.07 -17.38 -14.48
CA ALA A 84 -6.53 -18.13 -13.32
C ALA A 84 -7.88 -17.62 -12.79
N LEU A 85 -8.11 -16.30 -12.76
CA LEU A 85 -9.39 -15.70 -12.39
C LEU A 85 -10.49 -16.06 -13.40
N SER A 86 -10.19 -15.97 -14.70
CA SER A 86 -11.14 -16.36 -15.76
C SER A 86 -11.52 -17.83 -15.68
N ARG A 87 -10.57 -18.73 -15.37
CA ARG A 87 -10.87 -20.16 -15.15
C ARG A 87 -11.82 -20.41 -13.97
N GLN A 88 -11.89 -19.49 -12.99
CA GLN A 88 -12.84 -19.55 -11.88
C GLN A 88 -14.16 -18.82 -12.18
N GLY A 89 -14.37 -18.33 -13.41
CA GLY A 89 -15.58 -17.60 -13.80
C GLY A 89 -15.65 -16.17 -13.27
N ILE A 90 -14.52 -15.60 -12.80
CA ILE A 90 -14.47 -14.23 -12.30
C ILE A 90 -14.24 -13.27 -13.48
N PRO A 91 -15.16 -12.30 -13.73
CA PRO A 91 -14.99 -11.30 -14.78
C PRO A 91 -13.69 -10.52 -14.57
N THR A 92 -12.82 -10.56 -15.57
CA THR A 92 -11.47 -9.97 -15.47
C THR A 92 -11.12 -9.23 -16.75
N VAL A 93 -10.48 -8.06 -16.63
CA VAL A 93 -10.00 -7.24 -17.75
C VAL A 93 -8.52 -6.94 -17.57
N ARG A 94 -7.75 -7.11 -18.64
CA ARG A 94 -6.36 -6.63 -18.73
C ARG A 94 -6.37 -5.20 -19.24
N SER A 95 -5.62 -4.33 -18.60
CA SER A 95 -5.36 -2.98 -19.12
C SER A 95 -3.92 -2.57 -18.82
N SER A 96 -3.38 -1.67 -19.64
CA SER A 96 -2.08 -1.03 -19.41
C SER A 96 -2.21 0.44 -19.01
N ARG A 97 -3.44 0.94 -18.88
CA ARG A 97 -3.73 2.35 -18.71
C ARG A 97 -4.69 2.53 -17.54
N TYR A 98 -4.34 3.48 -16.69
CA TYR A 98 -5.15 4.00 -15.61
C TYR A 98 -5.29 5.50 -15.86
N GLU A 99 -6.48 5.94 -16.20
CA GLU A 99 -6.81 7.36 -16.38
C GLU A 99 -7.90 7.69 -15.38
N VAL A 100 -7.89 8.89 -14.82
CA VAL A 100 -8.97 9.37 -13.95
C VAL A 100 -9.32 10.76 -14.43
N ASP A 101 -10.61 10.99 -14.66
CA ASP A 101 -11.12 12.31 -14.99
C ASP A 101 -11.72 12.93 -13.71
N LEU A 102 -11.13 14.05 -13.26
CA LEU A 102 -11.56 14.76 -12.06
C LEU A 102 -11.74 16.23 -12.39
N VAL A 103 -12.95 16.73 -12.19
CA VAL A 103 -13.27 18.16 -12.21
C VAL A 103 -13.58 18.59 -10.78
N ASP A 104 -12.82 19.55 -10.25
CA ASP A 104 -12.90 20.05 -8.87
C ASP A 104 -12.94 18.94 -7.78
N PRO A 105 -11.85 18.16 -7.64
CA PRO A 105 -11.84 16.99 -6.77
C PRO A 105 -11.98 17.36 -5.28
N THR A 106 -12.83 16.62 -4.59
CA THR A 106 -12.94 16.67 -3.13
C THR A 106 -11.66 16.12 -2.46
N PRO A 107 -11.34 16.52 -1.21
CA PRO A 107 -10.19 15.98 -0.48
C PRO A 107 -10.18 14.45 -0.37
N ALA A 108 -11.36 13.83 -0.24
CA ALA A 108 -11.50 12.37 -0.21
C ALA A 108 -11.12 11.72 -1.54
N GLN A 109 -11.51 12.33 -2.67
CA GLN A 109 -11.13 11.85 -4.00
C GLN A 109 -9.63 11.99 -4.26
N ILE A 110 -9.01 13.09 -3.80
CA ILE A 110 -7.56 13.27 -3.86
C ILE A 110 -6.84 12.15 -3.11
N ALA A 111 -7.29 11.83 -1.89
CA ALA A 111 -6.71 10.74 -1.11
C ALA A 111 -6.87 9.38 -1.81
N ALA A 112 -8.05 9.08 -2.36
CA ALA A 112 -8.30 7.82 -3.08
C ALA A 112 -7.42 7.67 -4.34
N VAL A 113 -7.14 8.76 -5.05
CA VAL A 113 -6.22 8.78 -6.21
C VAL A 113 -4.77 8.59 -5.77
N GLN A 114 -4.36 9.20 -4.66
CA GLN A 114 -3.02 8.99 -4.09
C GLN A 114 -2.81 7.53 -3.65
N GLN A 115 -3.85 6.90 -3.10
CA GLN A 115 -3.82 5.46 -2.78
C GLN A 115 -3.70 4.61 -4.04
N ALA A 116 -4.51 4.88 -5.08
CA ALA A 116 -4.39 4.21 -6.36
C ALA A 116 -2.98 4.36 -6.97
N ALA A 117 -2.40 5.56 -6.91
CA ALA A 117 -1.04 5.82 -7.35
C ALA A 117 0.03 5.09 -6.51
N THR A 118 -0.26 4.81 -5.25
CA THR A 118 0.63 4.04 -4.37
C THR A 118 0.58 2.55 -4.72
N VAL A 119 -0.61 2.00 -4.96
CA VAL A 119 -0.81 0.64 -5.48
C VAL A 119 -0.09 0.45 -6.82
N MET A 120 -0.21 1.41 -7.74
CA MET A 120 0.47 1.34 -9.05
C MET A 120 2.00 1.47 -8.97
N ARG A 121 2.53 2.14 -7.94
CA ARG A 121 3.97 2.23 -7.68
C ARG A 121 4.54 0.99 -6.98
N GLY A 122 3.68 0.12 -6.48
CA GLY A 122 4.07 -1.15 -5.88
C GLY A 122 4.55 -2.16 -6.92
N GLU A 123 4.69 -3.42 -6.48
CA GLU A 123 5.05 -4.49 -7.40
C GLU A 123 3.88 -4.77 -8.36
N ILE A 124 4.21 -5.02 -9.63
CA ILE A 124 3.24 -5.34 -10.68
C ILE A 124 2.91 -6.84 -10.69
N PRO A 125 1.66 -7.23 -11.02
CA PRO A 125 0.55 -6.37 -11.47
C PRO A 125 -0.15 -5.62 -10.35
N ALA A 126 -0.64 -4.42 -10.65
CA ALA A 126 -1.63 -3.76 -9.81
C ALA A 126 -3.02 -4.31 -10.14
N VAL A 127 -3.85 -4.60 -9.13
CA VAL A 127 -5.19 -5.15 -9.32
C VAL A 127 -6.20 -4.26 -8.63
N PHE A 128 -7.29 -3.96 -9.33
CA PHE A 128 -8.39 -3.12 -8.85
C PHE A 128 -9.71 -3.87 -8.93
N LEU A 129 -10.55 -3.74 -7.91
CA LEU A 129 -11.85 -4.39 -7.81
C LEU A 129 -12.75 -3.58 -6.87
N ASP A 130 -13.92 -3.13 -7.35
CA ASP A 130 -15.01 -2.55 -6.55
C ASP A 130 -14.59 -1.49 -5.51
N GLY A 131 -13.67 -0.59 -5.87
CA GLY A 131 -13.17 0.47 -4.99
C GLY A 131 -11.96 0.07 -4.14
N ALA A 132 -11.40 -1.11 -4.38
CA ALA A 132 -10.25 -1.63 -3.67
C ALA A 132 -9.10 -1.93 -4.64
N GLY A 133 -7.85 -1.71 -4.19
CA GLY A 133 -6.65 -1.89 -5.00
C GLY A 133 -5.52 -2.58 -4.24
N ALA A 134 -4.79 -3.48 -4.90
CA ALA A 134 -3.63 -4.18 -4.33
C ALA A 134 -2.48 -4.27 -5.34
N ALA A 135 -1.25 -4.23 -4.84
CA ALA A 135 -0.04 -4.39 -5.66
C ALA A 135 0.48 -5.83 -5.56
N ASN A 136 0.65 -6.48 -6.72
CA ASN A 136 1.04 -7.87 -6.89
C ASN A 136 0.29 -8.87 -5.97
N PRO A 137 -1.05 -8.83 -5.88
CA PRO A 137 -1.78 -9.76 -5.05
C PRO A 137 -1.73 -11.19 -5.63
N THR A 138 -1.87 -12.16 -4.74
CA THR A 138 -2.06 -13.56 -5.10
C THR A 138 -3.48 -13.81 -5.61
N LEU A 139 -3.67 -14.93 -6.34
CA LEU A 139 -5.00 -15.37 -6.76
C LEU A 139 -5.98 -15.51 -5.58
N ALA A 140 -5.51 -16.04 -4.46
CA ALA A 140 -6.35 -16.27 -3.28
C ALA A 140 -6.87 -14.96 -2.68
N GLU A 141 -6.02 -13.93 -2.60
CA GLU A 141 -6.40 -12.60 -2.11
C GLU A 141 -7.43 -11.94 -3.01
N VAL A 142 -7.23 -11.98 -4.33
CA VAL A 142 -8.20 -11.43 -5.29
C VAL A 142 -9.55 -12.15 -5.20
N VAL A 143 -9.54 -13.48 -5.08
CA VAL A 143 -10.78 -14.28 -4.95
C VAL A 143 -11.48 -14.01 -3.63
N ALA A 144 -10.74 -13.88 -2.53
CA ALA A 144 -11.29 -13.54 -1.22
C ALA A 144 -11.95 -12.16 -1.26
N GLU A 145 -11.29 -11.18 -1.88
CA GLU A 145 -11.83 -9.83 -2.03
C GLU A 145 -13.07 -9.80 -2.94
N TYR A 146 -13.03 -10.50 -4.08
CA TYR A 146 -14.18 -10.66 -4.97
C TYR A 146 -15.41 -11.22 -4.28
N ARG A 147 -15.22 -12.20 -3.39
CA ARG A 147 -16.33 -12.78 -2.61
C ARG A 147 -16.82 -11.83 -1.53
N ARG A 148 -15.93 -11.00 -0.96
CA ARG A 148 -16.28 -10.03 0.09
C ARG A 148 -17.20 -8.93 -0.47
N THR A 149 -16.92 -8.41 -1.66
CA THR A 149 -17.70 -7.31 -2.27
C THR A 149 -19.06 -7.76 -2.84
N ARG A 150 -19.29 -9.08 -2.91
CA ARG A 150 -20.52 -9.70 -3.43
C ARG A 150 -21.46 -10.25 -2.34
N ARG A 151 -21.06 -10.18 -1.07
CA ARG A 151 -21.90 -10.57 0.08
C ARG A 151 -22.73 -9.38 0.54
#